data_AF-A0A8J4A5U4-F1
#
_entry.id   AF-A0A8J4A5U4-F1
#
_cell.length_a   1.000
_cell.length_b   1.000
_cell.length_c   1.000
_cell.angle_alpha   90.00
_cell.angle_beta   90.00
_cell.angle_gamma   90.00
#
_symmetry.space_group_name_H-M   'P 1'
#
loop_
_entity.id
_entity.type
_entity.pdbx_description
1 polymer ?
#
loop_
_entity_poly.entity_id
_entity_poly.type
_entity_poly.pdbx_seq_one_letter_code
_entity_poly.pdbx_strand_id
1 'polypeptide(L)'
;MTTEQGQKAADAGRIEYRCELRGRTRRTEVEAEADGILTPRDTQQIEAVDAYPAAREPAAKVAKEAWTVNEATLKDLRCGIDRDLQRKVRRVWKALRKEIEKASPPPGCQRPPCNADESIGDETLAALAGRVAWMRYEATALDTYFETLVDEQTALTERVTAVKSDADALADEVKNATPDADLVPFYARARVLRWRLQPEQLWRGFTVTSYLDCLDGTMDCMRREWRAVTVLSGAIAERECVATSRTEKAAKLQAGAVDELLKRYLATPAVQNTTGDDPQVGEGPAGDGQAAARPADDANRL
;
A
#
# COMPACT_ATOMS: atom_id res chain seq x y z
N MET A 1 5.13 33.80 -44.88
CA MET A 1 4.70 32.49 -44.34
C MET A 1 5.20 32.21 -42.91
N THR A 2 6.15 32.98 -42.34
CA THR A 2 6.75 32.69 -41.03
C THR A 2 5.97 33.21 -39.81
N THR A 3 4.99 34.10 -39.96
CA THR A 3 4.33 34.79 -38.83
C THR A 3 3.17 34.01 -38.20
N GLU A 4 2.30 33.35 -38.98
CA GLU A 4 1.14 32.62 -38.43
C GLU A 4 1.54 31.29 -37.76
N GLN A 5 2.49 30.56 -38.35
CA GLN A 5 3.05 29.35 -37.74
C GLN A 5 3.77 29.69 -36.43
N GLY A 6 4.51 30.80 -36.39
CA GLY A 6 5.12 31.32 -35.17
C GLY A 6 4.09 31.65 -34.08
N GLN A 7 2.95 32.25 -34.44
CA GLN A 7 1.90 32.57 -33.48
C GLN A 7 1.19 31.32 -32.92
N LYS A 8 0.89 30.33 -33.77
CA LYS A 8 0.31 29.05 -33.32
C LYS A 8 1.26 28.29 -32.39
N ALA A 9 2.56 28.30 -32.67
CA ALA A 9 3.57 27.71 -31.81
C ALA A 9 3.67 28.46 -30.47
N ALA A 10 3.64 29.79 -30.47
CA ALA A 10 3.65 30.60 -29.25
C ALA A 10 2.38 30.37 -28.39
N ASP A 11 1.21 30.23 -29.01
CA ASP A 11 -0.04 29.91 -28.31
C ASP A 11 0.00 28.52 -27.66
N ALA A 12 0.51 27.51 -28.39
CA ALA A 12 0.67 26.17 -27.86
C ALA A 12 1.62 26.13 -26.66
N GLY A 13 2.79 26.76 -26.78
CA GLY A 13 3.76 26.84 -25.68
C GLY A 13 3.24 27.59 -24.45
N ARG A 14 2.38 28.61 -24.64
CA ARG A 14 1.73 29.30 -23.51
C ARG A 14 0.74 28.41 -22.76
N ILE A 15 -0.02 27.57 -23.47
CA ILE A 15 -0.97 26.63 -22.84
C ILE A 15 -0.18 25.57 -22.06
N GLU A 16 0.84 25.00 -22.67
CA GLU A 16 1.71 23.99 -22.06
C GLU A 16 2.32 24.51 -20.75
N TYR A 17 3.00 25.66 -20.79
CA TYR A 17 3.61 26.28 -19.60
C TYR A 17 2.59 26.53 -18.46
N ARG A 18 1.38 27.03 -18.80
CA ARG A 18 0.32 27.24 -17.79
C ARG A 18 -0.15 25.92 -17.17
N CYS A 19 -0.25 24.86 -17.98
CA CYS A 19 -0.70 23.56 -17.49
C CYS A 19 0.37 22.87 -16.65
N GLU A 20 1.65 22.98 -17.02
CA GLU A 20 2.77 22.56 -16.19
C GLU A 20 2.77 23.27 -14.83
N LEU A 21 2.51 24.58 -14.83
CA LEU A 21 2.42 25.36 -13.59
C LEU A 21 1.29 24.86 -12.69
N ARG A 22 0.11 24.55 -13.26
CA ARG A 22 -0.99 23.94 -12.51
C ARG A 22 -0.62 22.58 -11.93
N GLY A 23 0.09 21.76 -12.70
CA GLY A 23 0.65 20.49 -12.24
C GLY A 23 1.61 20.67 -11.05
N ARG A 24 2.52 21.66 -11.11
CA ARG A 24 3.43 22.02 -9.99
C ARG A 24 2.66 22.46 -8.75
N THR A 25 1.70 23.37 -8.90
CA THR A 25 0.85 23.83 -7.78
C THR A 25 0.16 22.65 -7.11
N ARG A 26 -0.40 21.73 -7.90
CA ARG A 26 -1.06 20.54 -7.33
C ARG A 26 -0.10 19.62 -6.58
N ARG A 27 1.14 19.45 -7.07
CA ARG A 27 2.17 18.69 -6.34
C ARG A 27 2.47 19.31 -4.99
N THR A 28 2.69 20.62 -4.92
CA THR A 28 2.97 21.32 -3.66
C THR A 28 1.81 21.21 -2.66
N GLU A 29 0.57 21.27 -3.12
CA GLU A 29 -0.60 21.04 -2.24
C GLU A 29 -0.61 19.64 -1.63
N VAL A 30 -0.31 18.63 -2.44
CA VAL A 30 -0.28 17.23 -1.99
C VAL A 30 0.95 16.93 -1.14
N GLU A 31 2.09 17.56 -1.40
CA GLU A 31 3.28 17.53 -0.54
C GLU A 31 2.95 18.10 0.85
N ALA A 32 2.28 19.24 0.93
CA ALA A 32 1.86 19.81 2.22
C ALA A 32 0.89 18.90 2.99
N GLU A 33 0.00 18.19 2.28
CA GLU A 33 -0.85 17.15 2.87
C GLU A 33 -0.03 15.98 3.41
N ALA A 34 0.90 15.45 2.60
CA ALA A 34 1.78 14.36 2.97
C ALA A 34 2.65 14.73 4.19
N ASP A 35 3.22 15.93 4.21
CA ASP A 35 4.03 16.43 5.33
C ASP A 35 3.24 16.49 6.64
N GLY A 36 1.96 16.87 6.56
CA GLY A 36 1.05 16.89 7.71
C GLY A 36 0.81 15.52 8.33
N ILE A 37 1.04 14.43 7.56
CA ILE A 37 0.91 13.05 8.02
C ILE A 37 2.28 12.49 8.39
N LEU A 38 3.27 12.61 7.50
CA LEU A 38 4.57 11.96 7.64
C LEU A 38 5.42 12.57 8.76
N THR A 39 5.35 13.89 9.00
CA THR A 39 6.17 14.56 10.03
C THR A 39 5.85 14.08 11.45
N PRO A 40 4.57 13.99 11.88
CA PRO A 40 4.24 13.33 13.15
C PRO A 40 4.73 11.89 13.24
N ARG A 41 4.65 11.12 12.14
CA ARG A 41 5.12 9.72 12.12
C ARG A 41 6.63 9.59 12.21
N ASP A 42 7.40 10.50 11.60
CA ASP A 42 8.85 10.55 11.75
C ASP A 42 9.24 10.75 13.23
N THR A 43 8.51 11.61 13.93
CA THR A 43 8.73 11.85 15.37
C THR A 43 8.42 10.59 16.17
N GLN A 44 7.27 9.95 15.92
CA GLN A 44 6.87 8.70 16.56
C GLN A 44 7.85 7.54 16.26
N GLN A 45 8.39 7.49 15.03
CA GLN A 45 9.39 6.50 14.64
C GLN A 45 10.64 6.64 15.50
N ILE A 46 11.17 7.86 15.62
CA ILE A 46 12.36 8.16 16.41
C ILE A 46 12.16 7.75 17.87
N GLU A 47 11.00 8.09 18.46
CA GLU A 47 10.67 7.70 19.83
C GLU A 47 10.54 6.18 19.99
N ALA A 48 9.91 5.51 19.03
CA ALA A 48 9.68 4.07 19.06
C ALA A 48 10.96 3.24 18.91
N VAL A 49 11.98 3.75 18.20
CA VAL A 49 13.30 3.12 18.05
C VAL A 49 13.97 2.88 19.40
N ASP A 50 13.85 3.83 20.33
CA ASP A 50 14.41 3.73 21.68
C ASP A 50 13.44 3.07 22.67
N ALA A 51 12.13 3.38 22.56
CA ALA A 51 11.13 2.93 23.51
C ALA A 51 10.93 1.40 23.49
N TYR A 52 10.95 0.77 22.32
CA TYR A 52 10.71 -0.66 22.21
C TYR A 52 11.80 -1.54 22.85
N PRO A 53 13.10 -1.35 22.55
CA PRO A 53 14.17 -2.07 23.26
C PRO A 53 14.13 -1.84 24.77
N ALA A 54 13.88 -0.60 25.20
CA ALA A 54 13.81 -0.23 26.60
C ALA A 54 12.66 -0.92 27.35
N ALA A 55 11.49 -1.08 26.71
CA ALA A 55 10.37 -1.84 27.27
C ALA A 55 10.63 -3.35 27.27
N ARG A 56 11.32 -3.86 26.24
CA ARG A 56 11.57 -5.29 26.09
C ARG A 56 12.49 -5.86 27.16
N GLU A 57 13.51 -5.14 27.61
CA GLU A 57 14.45 -5.63 28.63
C GLU A 57 13.77 -6.00 29.97
N PRO A 58 13.01 -5.12 30.65
CA PRO A 58 12.31 -5.48 31.87
C PRO A 58 11.21 -6.53 31.60
N ALA A 59 10.52 -6.43 30.47
CA ALA A 59 9.53 -7.43 30.08
C ALA A 59 10.15 -8.83 29.95
N ALA A 60 11.38 -8.96 29.44
CA ALA A 60 12.08 -10.24 29.36
C ALA A 60 12.36 -10.85 30.74
N LYS A 61 12.63 -10.03 31.76
CA LYS A 61 12.82 -10.49 33.15
C LYS A 61 11.50 -11.04 33.71
N VAL A 62 10.40 -10.29 33.56
CA VAL A 62 9.06 -10.72 34.00
C VAL A 62 8.61 -11.99 33.27
N ALA A 63 8.86 -12.08 31.96
CA ALA A 63 8.56 -13.27 31.16
C ALA A 63 9.31 -14.51 31.64
N LYS A 64 10.58 -14.36 32.03
CA LYS A 64 11.41 -15.45 32.57
C LYS A 64 10.90 -15.93 33.93
N GLU A 65 10.45 -15.01 34.78
CA GLU A 65 9.82 -15.36 36.06
C GLU A 65 8.51 -16.11 35.84
N ALA A 66 7.63 -15.59 34.97
CA ALA A 66 6.37 -16.25 34.59
C ALA A 66 6.61 -17.66 34.03
N TRP A 67 7.64 -17.83 33.19
CA TRP A 67 8.04 -19.14 32.68
C TRP A 67 8.49 -20.09 33.79
N THR A 68 9.29 -19.60 34.73
CA THR A 68 9.79 -20.40 35.85
C THR A 68 8.65 -20.88 36.74
N VAL A 69 7.72 -19.98 37.09
CA VAL A 69 6.51 -20.31 37.85
C VAL A 69 5.69 -21.36 37.10
N ASN A 70 5.38 -21.13 35.82
CA ASN A 70 4.56 -22.05 35.03
C ASN A 70 5.22 -23.43 34.83
N GLU A 71 6.54 -23.52 34.65
CA GLU A 71 7.23 -24.82 34.57
C GLU A 71 7.21 -25.58 35.90
N ALA A 72 7.35 -24.88 37.04
CA ALA A 72 7.19 -25.49 38.35
C ALA A 72 5.77 -26.03 38.55
N THR A 73 4.75 -25.21 38.27
CA THR A 73 3.34 -25.64 38.34
C THR A 73 3.05 -26.82 37.41
N LEU A 74 3.58 -26.82 36.18
CA LEU A 74 3.46 -27.96 35.27
C LEU A 74 4.11 -29.23 35.81
N LYS A 75 5.23 -29.12 36.52
CA LYS A 75 5.90 -30.27 37.14
C LYS A 75 5.04 -30.86 38.24
N ASP A 76 4.51 -30.02 39.12
CA ASP A 76 3.67 -30.45 40.25
C ASP A 76 2.39 -31.13 39.74
N LEU A 77 1.71 -30.52 38.77
CA LEU A 77 0.51 -31.09 38.14
C LEU A 77 0.77 -32.44 37.46
N ARG A 78 1.94 -32.66 36.84
CA ARG A 78 2.27 -33.93 36.18
C ARG A 78 2.41 -35.09 37.17
N CYS A 79 2.74 -34.82 38.41
CA CYS A 79 2.85 -35.85 39.44
C CYS A 79 1.45 -36.32 39.90
N GLY A 80 0.44 -35.44 39.85
CA GLY A 80 -0.93 -35.75 40.29
C GLY A 80 -1.89 -36.25 39.20
N ILE A 81 -1.50 -36.21 37.93
CA ILE A 81 -2.39 -36.58 36.80
C ILE A 81 -1.89 -37.85 36.13
N ASP A 82 -2.80 -38.78 35.83
CA ASP A 82 -2.48 -39.97 35.06
C ASP A 82 -1.85 -39.65 33.68
N ARG A 83 -0.89 -40.47 33.25
CA ARG A 83 -0.13 -40.23 32.01
C ARG A 83 -1.02 -40.23 30.76
N ASP A 84 -2.12 -40.98 30.74
CA ASP A 84 -3.02 -41.06 29.59
C ASP A 84 -3.88 -39.82 29.47
N LEU A 85 -4.35 -39.29 30.60
CA LEU A 85 -5.00 -37.98 30.65
C LEU A 85 -4.06 -36.88 30.19
N GLN A 86 -2.79 -36.87 30.65
CA GLN A 86 -1.78 -35.93 30.16
C GLN A 86 -1.58 -36.04 28.63
N ARG A 87 -1.52 -37.27 28.09
CA ARG A 87 -1.42 -37.49 26.63
C ARG A 87 -2.65 -36.97 25.88
N LYS A 88 -3.86 -37.21 26.43
CA LYS A 88 -5.13 -36.75 25.84
C LYS A 88 -5.19 -35.22 25.79
N VAL A 89 -4.90 -34.53 26.89
CA VAL A 89 -4.86 -33.06 26.94
C VAL A 89 -3.84 -32.51 25.93
N ARG A 90 -2.64 -33.09 25.85
CA ARG A 90 -1.63 -32.64 24.88
C ARG A 90 -2.08 -32.81 23.43
N ARG A 91 -2.81 -33.89 23.11
CA ARG A 91 -3.34 -34.13 21.76
C ARG A 91 -4.43 -33.12 21.41
N VAL A 92 -5.39 -32.90 22.31
CA VAL A 92 -6.46 -31.92 22.13
C VAL A 92 -5.88 -30.51 21.99
N TRP A 93 -4.94 -30.14 22.87
CA TRP A 93 -4.26 -28.85 22.78
C TRP A 93 -3.51 -28.65 21.47
N LYS A 94 -2.82 -29.67 20.96
CA LYS A 94 -2.12 -29.58 19.66
C LYS A 94 -3.09 -29.30 18.51
N ALA A 95 -4.27 -29.93 18.50
CA ALA A 95 -5.29 -29.69 17.48
C ALA A 95 -5.85 -28.27 17.58
N LEU A 96 -6.27 -27.86 18.79
CA LEU A 96 -6.80 -26.52 19.04
C LEU A 96 -5.78 -25.42 18.71
N ARG A 97 -4.51 -25.59 19.10
CA ARG A 97 -3.43 -24.67 18.76
C ARG A 97 -3.32 -24.46 17.24
N LYS A 98 -3.42 -25.53 16.45
CA LYS A 98 -3.37 -25.42 14.98
C LYS A 98 -4.56 -24.62 14.42
N GLU A 99 -5.73 -24.75 15.02
CA GLU A 99 -6.91 -23.95 14.63
C GLU A 99 -6.73 -22.48 14.99
N ILE A 100 -6.23 -22.19 16.20
CA ILE A 100 -5.89 -20.83 16.63
C ILE A 100 -4.83 -20.22 15.70
N GLU A 101 -3.75 -20.93 15.40
CA GLU A 101 -2.67 -20.46 14.51
C GLU A 101 -3.17 -20.23 13.07
N LYS A 102 -4.14 -21.01 12.59
CA LYS A 102 -4.75 -20.81 11.28
C LYS A 102 -5.68 -19.58 11.24
N ALA A 103 -6.37 -19.32 12.35
CA ALA A 103 -7.28 -18.18 12.47
C ALA A 103 -6.56 -16.87 12.83
N SER A 104 -5.33 -16.95 13.34
CA SER A 104 -4.57 -15.79 13.79
C SER A 104 -3.63 -15.29 12.69
N PRO A 105 -3.37 -13.97 12.64
CA PRO A 105 -2.32 -13.41 11.81
C PRO A 105 -0.96 -14.08 12.10
N PRO A 106 -0.10 -14.33 11.09
CA PRO A 106 1.23 -14.87 11.32
C PRO A 106 2.06 -13.92 12.19
N PRO A 107 2.90 -14.44 13.11
CA PRO A 107 3.75 -13.59 13.91
C PRO A 107 4.79 -12.87 13.05
N GLY A 108 5.23 -11.70 13.49
CA GLY A 108 6.26 -10.87 12.88
C GLY A 108 5.69 -9.67 12.14
N CYS A 109 6.50 -9.14 11.21
CA CYS A 109 6.13 -8.00 10.40
C CYS A 109 5.04 -8.36 9.38
N GLN A 110 3.89 -7.68 9.46
CA GLN A 110 2.74 -7.86 8.56
C GLN A 110 2.54 -6.67 7.63
N ARG A 111 3.60 -5.92 7.37
CA ARG A 111 3.57 -4.72 6.53
C ARG A 111 2.94 -5.06 5.16
N PRO A 112 1.93 -4.30 4.71
CA PRO A 112 1.42 -4.35 3.34
C PRO A 112 2.55 -4.26 2.28
N PRO A 113 2.35 -4.79 1.07
CA PRO A 113 3.35 -4.70 0.02
C PRO A 113 3.59 -3.25 -0.41
N CYS A 114 4.85 -2.91 -0.69
CA CYS A 114 5.28 -1.57 -1.10
C CYS A 114 5.39 -1.47 -2.61
N ASN A 115 4.26 -1.25 -3.28
CA ASN A 115 4.20 -1.32 -4.75
C ASN A 115 3.84 0.03 -5.40
N ALA A 116 4.08 1.15 -4.69
CA ALA A 116 3.96 2.49 -5.25
C ALA A 116 4.66 2.62 -6.62
N ASP A 117 3.87 3.00 -7.63
CA ASP A 117 4.32 3.27 -8.98
C ASP A 117 4.08 4.75 -9.31
N GLU A 118 5.18 5.48 -9.56
CA GLU A 118 5.21 6.90 -9.95
C GLU A 118 5.10 7.09 -11.46
N SER A 119 5.09 6.02 -12.26
CA SER A 119 5.13 6.09 -13.71
C SER A 119 3.89 6.79 -14.28
N ILE A 120 4.11 7.69 -15.23
CA ILE A 120 3.04 8.39 -15.96
C ILE A 120 3.01 7.83 -17.38
N GLY A 121 2.13 6.85 -17.63
CA GLY A 121 1.93 6.26 -18.96
C GLY A 121 0.88 7.01 -19.79
N ASP A 122 0.54 6.50 -20.97
CA ASP A 122 -0.51 7.05 -21.85
C ASP A 122 -1.96 6.73 -21.38
N GLU A 123 -2.13 6.44 -20.09
CA GLU A 123 -3.41 6.06 -19.53
C GLU A 123 -4.41 7.23 -19.47
N THR A 124 -5.69 6.92 -19.30
CA THR A 124 -6.73 7.95 -19.23
C THR A 124 -6.67 8.73 -17.90
N LEU A 125 -7.28 9.93 -17.87
CA LEU A 125 -7.45 10.70 -16.62
C LEU A 125 -8.14 9.88 -15.51
N ALA A 126 -9.14 9.07 -15.88
CA ALA A 126 -9.85 8.21 -14.94
C ALA A 126 -8.96 7.09 -14.36
N ALA A 127 -8.08 6.51 -15.19
CA ALA A 127 -7.11 5.50 -14.74
C ALA A 127 -6.09 6.08 -13.76
N LEU A 128 -5.53 7.26 -14.06
CA LEU A 128 -4.64 7.98 -13.14
C LEU A 128 -5.35 8.30 -11.81
N ALA A 129 -6.59 8.79 -11.86
CA ALA A 129 -7.36 9.08 -10.67
C ALA A 129 -7.63 7.83 -9.81
N GLY A 130 -7.92 6.69 -10.44
CA GLY A 130 -8.05 5.40 -9.77
C GLY A 130 -6.75 4.97 -9.07
N ARG A 131 -5.60 5.13 -9.73
CA ARG A 131 -4.28 4.87 -9.12
C ARG A 131 -4.02 5.77 -7.91
N VAL A 132 -4.29 7.08 -8.02
CA VAL A 132 -4.16 8.01 -6.89
C VAL A 132 -5.03 7.58 -5.70
N ALA A 133 -6.28 7.20 -5.95
CA ALA A 133 -7.17 6.72 -4.89
C ALA A 133 -6.66 5.43 -4.24
N TRP A 134 -6.14 4.49 -5.04
CA TRP A 134 -5.52 3.26 -4.53
C TRP A 134 -4.28 3.52 -3.67
N MET A 135 -3.35 4.36 -4.13
CA MET A 135 -2.13 4.68 -3.35
C MET A 135 -2.47 5.40 -2.04
N ARG A 136 -3.51 6.25 -2.03
CA ARG A 136 -4.01 6.87 -0.78
C ARG A 136 -4.58 5.83 0.18
N TYR A 137 -5.34 4.86 -0.34
CA TYR A 137 -5.85 3.75 0.47
C TYR A 137 -4.73 2.92 1.09
N GLU A 138 -3.70 2.56 0.30
CA GLU A 138 -2.52 1.83 0.80
C GLU A 138 -1.73 2.66 1.82
N ALA A 139 -1.55 3.96 1.59
CA ALA A 139 -0.92 4.86 2.56
C ALA A 139 -1.67 4.88 3.91
N THR A 140 -3.01 4.89 3.90
CA THR A 140 -3.83 4.79 5.12
C THR A 140 -3.70 3.44 5.81
N ALA A 141 -3.65 2.33 5.04
CA ALA A 141 -3.45 1.00 5.61
C ALA A 141 -2.06 0.87 6.27
N LEU A 142 -1.02 1.43 5.64
CA LEU A 142 0.32 1.52 6.21
C LEU A 142 0.35 2.39 7.46
N ASP A 143 -0.33 3.54 7.47
CA ASP A 143 -0.45 4.43 8.62
C ASP A 143 -1.08 3.72 9.83
N THR A 144 -2.19 3.01 9.59
CA THR A 144 -2.86 2.21 10.62
C THR A 144 -1.93 1.12 11.16
N TYR A 145 -1.19 0.44 10.28
CA TYR A 145 -0.24 -0.58 10.71
C TYR A 145 0.94 0.01 11.49
N PHE A 146 1.45 1.19 11.08
CA PHE A 146 2.50 1.92 11.76
C PHE A 146 2.10 2.27 13.20
N GLU A 147 0.86 2.72 13.43
CA GLU A 147 0.34 2.96 14.79
C GLU A 147 0.42 1.70 15.65
N THR A 148 0.09 0.52 15.09
CA THR A 148 0.22 -0.74 15.87
C THR A 148 1.66 -1.09 16.22
N LEU A 149 2.64 -0.65 15.43
CA LEU A 149 4.06 -0.81 15.75
C LEU A 149 4.47 0.16 16.86
N VAL A 150 4.06 1.43 16.73
CA VAL A 150 4.31 2.48 17.73
C VAL A 150 3.62 2.18 19.07
N ASP A 151 2.56 1.39 19.12
CA ASP A 151 1.92 1.00 20.40
C ASP A 151 2.48 -0.30 20.99
N GLU A 152 3.33 -1.03 20.25
CA GLU A 152 3.74 -2.39 20.64
C GLU A 152 4.58 -2.41 21.91
N GLN A 153 5.33 -1.37 22.27
CA GLN A 153 6.06 -1.29 23.55
C GLN A 153 5.12 -1.28 24.77
N THR A 154 3.98 -0.60 24.66
CA THR A 154 2.96 -0.56 25.71
C THR A 154 2.23 -1.88 25.76
N ALA A 155 1.75 -2.34 24.59
CA ALA A 155 1.05 -3.62 24.47
C ALA A 155 1.90 -4.81 24.93
N LEU A 156 3.22 -4.77 24.69
CA LEU A 156 4.15 -5.79 25.14
C LEU A 156 4.21 -5.86 26.68
N THR A 157 4.35 -4.71 27.33
CA THR A 157 4.46 -4.62 28.79
C THR A 157 3.18 -5.14 29.46
N GLU A 158 2.02 -4.74 28.95
CA GLU A 158 0.72 -5.22 29.40
C GLU A 158 0.56 -6.73 29.20
N ARG A 159 0.89 -7.22 27.99
CA ARG A 159 0.80 -8.64 27.64
C ARG A 159 1.66 -9.51 28.55
N VAL A 160 2.90 -9.10 28.83
CA VAL A 160 3.82 -9.83 29.70
C VAL A 160 3.34 -9.81 31.17
N THR A 161 2.86 -8.66 31.64
CA THR A 161 2.32 -8.51 33.00
C THR A 161 1.08 -9.39 33.20
N ALA A 162 0.17 -9.40 32.24
CA ALA A 162 -1.02 -10.25 32.27
C ALA A 162 -0.64 -11.75 32.32
N VAL A 163 0.32 -12.19 31.49
CA VAL A 163 0.77 -13.58 31.51
C VAL A 163 1.46 -13.95 32.82
N LYS A 164 2.22 -13.04 33.44
CA LYS A 164 2.79 -13.26 34.78
C LYS A 164 1.71 -13.41 35.84
N SER A 165 0.72 -12.51 35.85
CA SER A 165 -0.41 -12.58 36.78
C SER A 165 -1.18 -13.89 36.62
N ASP A 166 -1.44 -14.34 35.39
CA ASP A 166 -2.10 -15.62 35.12
C ASP A 166 -1.27 -16.81 35.63
N ALA A 167 0.06 -16.76 35.51
CA ALA A 167 0.96 -17.81 35.99
C ALA A 167 0.99 -17.88 37.52
N ASP A 168 1.04 -16.74 38.21
CA ASP A 168 1.00 -16.67 39.67
C ASP A 168 -0.34 -17.16 40.20
N ALA A 169 -1.45 -16.68 39.62
CA ALA A 169 -2.80 -17.10 40.00
C ALA A 169 -2.97 -18.61 39.85
N LEU A 170 -2.49 -19.19 38.74
CA LEU A 170 -2.56 -20.64 38.54
C LEU A 170 -1.69 -21.40 39.57
N ALA A 171 -0.50 -20.90 39.89
CA ALA A 171 0.36 -21.53 40.89
C ALA A 171 -0.31 -21.52 42.29
N ASP A 172 -0.94 -20.41 42.67
CA ASP A 172 -1.67 -20.29 43.92
C ASP A 172 -2.91 -21.18 43.97
N GLU A 173 -3.69 -21.25 42.89
CA GLU A 173 -4.83 -22.16 42.78
C GLU A 173 -4.41 -23.63 42.94
N VAL A 174 -3.32 -24.05 42.28
CA VAL A 174 -2.79 -25.42 42.37
C VAL A 174 -2.29 -25.73 43.77
N LYS A 175 -1.60 -24.78 44.42
CA LYS A 175 -1.12 -24.94 45.80
C LYS A 175 -2.26 -25.10 46.80
N ASN A 176 -3.38 -24.42 46.57
CA ASN A 176 -4.55 -24.45 47.44
C ASN A 176 -5.60 -25.49 47.03
N ALA A 177 -5.34 -26.29 45.99
CA ALA A 177 -6.24 -27.33 45.54
C ALA A 177 -6.40 -28.42 46.61
N THR A 178 -7.63 -28.85 46.86
CA THR A 178 -7.91 -29.98 47.75
C THR A 178 -7.36 -31.28 47.18
N PRO A 179 -7.05 -32.30 48.01
CA PRO A 179 -6.56 -33.60 47.53
C PRO A 179 -7.45 -34.27 46.46
N ASP A 180 -8.76 -34.03 46.50
CA ASP A 180 -9.74 -34.59 45.57
C ASP A 180 -10.05 -33.70 44.35
N ALA A 181 -9.33 -32.58 44.17
CA ALA A 181 -9.58 -31.67 43.06
C ALA A 181 -9.24 -32.31 41.71
N ASP A 182 -10.06 -32.05 40.68
CA ASP A 182 -9.69 -32.40 39.31
C ASP A 182 -8.54 -31.51 38.83
N LEU A 183 -7.37 -32.12 38.63
CA LEU A 183 -6.16 -31.42 38.20
C LEU A 183 -6.08 -31.20 36.68
N VAL A 184 -6.95 -31.83 35.89
CA VAL A 184 -6.92 -31.75 34.42
C VAL A 184 -7.13 -30.32 33.91
N PRO A 185 -8.08 -29.51 34.42
CA PRO A 185 -8.25 -28.11 34.02
C PRO A 185 -7.02 -27.24 34.31
N PHE A 186 -6.38 -27.39 35.49
CA PHE A 186 -5.16 -26.66 35.83
C PHE A 186 -4.02 -27.03 34.88
N TYR A 187 -3.88 -28.32 34.54
CA TYR A 187 -2.89 -28.77 33.58
C TYR A 187 -3.14 -28.22 32.17
N ALA A 188 -4.39 -28.16 31.73
CA ALA A 188 -4.74 -27.52 30.46
C ALA A 188 -4.37 -26.03 30.46
N ARG A 189 -4.75 -25.27 31.51
CA ARG A 189 -4.38 -23.85 31.67
C ARG A 189 -2.87 -23.64 31.62
N ALA A 190 -2.09 -24.45 32.36
CA ALA A 190 -0.63 -24.35 32.39
C ALA A 190 0.02 -24.62 31.01
N ARG A 191 -0.61 -25.49 30.19
CA ARG A 191 -0.16 -25.77 28.81
C ARG A 191 -0.45 -24.59 27.86
N VAL A 192 -1.59 -23.93 28.02
CA VAL A 192 -1.92 -22.70 27.28
C VAL A 192 -0.97 -21.57 27.69
N LEU A 193 -0.71 -21.38 28.99
CA LEU A 193 0.25 -20.37 29.48
C LEU A 193 1.66 -20.61 28.94
N ARG A 194 2.11 -21.87 28.94
CA ARG A 194 3.40 -22.22 28.32
C ARG A 194 3.48 -21.82 26.84
N TRP A 195 2.37 -21.93 26.10
CA TRP A 195 2.32 -21.49 24.70
C TRP A 195 2.33 -19.96 24.57
N ARG A 196 1.55 -19.24 25.39
CA ARG A 196 1.54 -17.76 25.43
C ARG A 196 2.91 -17.17 25.78
N LEU A 197 3.72 -17.90 26.56
CA LEU A 197 5.09 -17.51 26.90
C LEU A 197 6.13 -17.87 25.82
N GLN A 198 5.75 -18.56 24.74
CA GLN A 198 6.70 -18.83 23.65
C GLN A 198 7.06 -17.52 22.94
N PRO A 199 8.31 -17.37 22.44
CA PRO A 199 8.76 -16.14 21.81
C PRO A 199 7.86 -15.65 20.67
N GLU A 200 7.32 -16.57 19.87
CA GLU A 200 6.46 -16.26 18.73
C GLU A 200 5.13 -15.62 19.15
N GLN A 201 4.64 -15.95 20.36
CA GLN A 201 3.38 -15.44 20.88
C GLN A 201 3.60 -14.20 21.75
N LEU A 202 4.56 -14.28 22.66
CA LEU A 202 4.81 -13.23 23.65
C LEU A 202 5.32 -11.94 23.01
N TRP A 203 6.25 -12.07 22.06
CA TRP A 203 6.85 -10.96 21.33
C TRP A 203 6.20 -10.75 19.95
N ARG A 204 5.07 -11.42 19.68
CA ARG A 204 4.43 -11.50 18.37
C ARG A 204 5.40 -11.83 17.23
N GLY A 205 6.44 -12.63 17.49
CA GLY A 205 7.47 -12.99 16.51
C GLY A 205 8.58 -11.96 16.28
N PHE A 206 8.53 -10.80 16.93
CA PHE A 206 9.59 -9.81 16.79
C PHE A 206 10.81 -10.17 17.65
N THR A 207 11.99 -10.09 17.03
CA THR A 207 13.23 -9.66 17.69
C THR A 207 13.30 -8.12 17.67
N VAL A 208 14.21 -7.52 18.45
CA VAL A 208 14.44 -6.06 18.40
C VAL A 208 14.77 -5.62 16.98
N THR A 209 15.72 -6.28 16.31
CA THR A 209 16.11 -5.94 14.94
C THR A 209 14.93 -6.06 13.97
N SER A 210 14.18 -7.16 14.00
CA SER A 210 13.04 -7.33 13.07
C SER A 210 11.89 -6.35 13.32
N TYR A 211 11.77 -5.83 14.56
CA TYR A 211 10.81 -4.77 14.87
C TYR A 211 11.27 -3.45 14.25
N LEU A 212 12.53 -3.07 14.46
CA LEU A 212 13.10 -1.85 13.88
C LEU A 212 13.06 -1.88 12.35
N ASP A 213 13.45 -3.00 11.74
CA ASP A 213 13.36 -3.19 10.28
C ASP A 213 11.92 -3.06 9.76
N CYS A 214 10.94 -3.54 10.54
CA CYS A 214 9.53 -3.45 10.18
C CYS A 214 9.00 -2.01 10.32
N LEU A 215 9.39 -1.31 11.38
CA LEU A 215 9.04 0.08 11.64
C LEU A 215 9.60 0.98 10.54
N ASP A 216 10.90 0.90 10.28
CA ASP A 216 11.59 1.66 9.23
C ASP A 216 11.02 1.32 7.86
N GLY A 217 10.87 0.02 7.60
CA GLY A 217 10.28 -0.45 6.37
C GLY A 217 8.87 0.09 6.15
N THR A 218 8.03 0.18 7.19
CA THR A 218 6.66 0.70 7.06
C THR A 218 6.68 2.19 6.74
N MET A 219 7.53 2.96 7.41
CA MET A 219 7.66 4.40 7.15
C MET A 219 8.16 4.70 5.73
N ASP A 220 9.14 3.93 5.25
CA ASP A 220 9.64 4.06 3.88
C ASP A 220 8.55 3.75 2.83
N CYS A 221 7.68 2.79 3.11
CA CYS A 221 6.52 2.51 2.25
C CYS A 221 5.57 3.70 2.22
N MET A 222 5.20 4.26 3.37
CA MET A 222 4.32 5.42 3.44
C MET A 222 4.87 6.61 2.64
N ARG A 223 6.17 6.91 2.77
CA ARG A 223 6.84 7.97 2.00
C ARG A 223 6.75 7.71 0.49
N ARG A 224 6.93 6.47 0.04
CA ARG A 224 6.81 6.10 -1.38
C ARG A 224 5.38 6.22 -1.91
N GLU A 225 4.39 5.77 -1.14
CA GLU A 225 2.97 5.92 -1.50
C GLU A 225 2.61 7.41 -1.66
N TRP A 226 2.97 8.25 -0.69
CA TRP A 226 2.71 9.69 -0.77
C TRP A 226 3.46 10.37 -1.91
N ARG A 227 4.69 9.97 -2.19
CA ARG A 227 5.44 10.46 -3.36
C ARG A 227 4.73 10.11 -4.67
N ALA A 228 4.22 8.88 -4.82
CA ALA A 228 3.42 8.49 -5.97
C ALA A 228 2.12 9.31 -6.07
N VAL A 229 1.42 9.52 -4.96
CA VAL A 229 0.22 10.37 -4.90
C VAL A 229 0.52 11.79 -5.37
N THR A 230 1.64 12.38 -4.94
CA THR A 230 2.11 13.71 -5.39
C THR A 230 2.33 13.74 -6.89
N VAL A 231 3.19 12.86 -7.43
CA VAL A 231 3.56 12.83 -8.85
C VAL A 231 2.32 12.67 -9.74
N LEU A 232 1.49 11.66 -9.45
CA LEU A 232 0.30 11.34 -10.24
C LEU A 232 -0.76 12.44 -10.14
N SER A 233 -0.96 13.05 -8.97
CA SER A 233 -1.90 14.18 -8.81
C SER A 233 -1.48 15.41 -9.63
N GLY A 234 -0.17 15.68 -9.71
CA GLY A 234 0.37 16.73 -10.58
C GLY A 234 0.09 16.46 -12.06
N ALA A 235 0.29 15.20 -12.49
CA ALA A 235 0.04 14.78 -13.87
C ALA A 235 -1.45 14.88 -14.25
N ILE A 236 -2.36 14.52 -13.33
CA ILE A 236 -3.81 14.70 -13.51
C ILE A 236 -4.14 16.16 -13.75
N ALA A 237 -3.68 17.07 -12.88
CA ALA A 237 -3.98 18.50 -12.98
C ALA A 237 -3.47 19.14 -14.28
N GLU A 238 -2.30 18.70 -14.76
CA GLU A 238 -1.75 19.13 -16.05
C GLU A 238 -2.62 18.63 -17.22
N ARG A 239 -2.96 17.34 -17.25
CA ARG A 239 -3.79 16.74 -18.31
C ARG A 239 -5.20 17.34 -18.35
N GLU A 240 -5.82 17.58 -17.20
CA GLU A 240 -7.10 18.27 -17.10
C GLU A 240 -7.04 19.70 -17.67
N CYS A 241 -5.94 20.42 -17.38
CA CYS A 241 -5.72 21.76 -17.93
C CYS A 241 -5.59 21.75 -19.46
N VAL A 242 -4.84 20.79 -20.01
CA VAL A 242 -4.68 20.64 -21.47
C VAL A 242 -6.02 20.28 -22.11
N ALA A 243 -6.76 19.32 -21.54
CA ALA A 243 -8.07 18.92 -22.03
C ALA A 243 -9.05 20.10 -22.04
N THR A 244 -9.11 20.85 -20.94
CA THR A 244 -9.95 22.05 -20.82
C THR A 244 -9.57 23.10 -21.85
N SER A 245 -8.27 23.40 -22.00
CA SER A 245 -7.78 24.40 -22.97
C SER A 245 -8.10 24.01 -24.41
N ARG A 246 -8.07 22.70 -24.74
CA ARG A 246 -8.48 22.18 -26.06
C ARG A 246 -9.98 22.37 -26.28
N THR A 247 -10.81 22.04 -25.30
CA THR A 247 -12.26 22.24 -25.36
C THR A 247 -12.62 23.72 -25.51
N GLU A 248 -11.99 24.62 -24.75
CA GLU A 248 -12.17 26.06 -24.88
C GLU A 248 -11.77 26.59 -26.25
N LYS A 249 -10.63 26.12 -26.79
CA LYS A 249 -10.19 26.49 -28.13
C LYS A 249 -11.17 26.00 -29.20
N ALA A 250 -11.67 24.77 -29.08
CA ALA A 250 -12.67 24.23 -29.98
C ALA A 250 -13.98 25.05 -29.93
N ALA A 251 -14.45 25.39 -28.72
CA ALA A 251 -15.64 26.23 -28.54
C ALA A 251 -15.46 27.64 -29.15
N LYS A 252 -14.28 28.27 -28.97
CA LYS A 252 -13.97 29.57 -29.59
C LYS A 252 -13.97 29.49 -31.12
N LEU A 253 -13.38 28.44 -31.69
CA LEU A 253 -13.38 28.20 -33.13
C LEU A 253 -14.79 27.95 -33.68
N GLN A 254 -15.63 27.23 -32.94
CA GLN A 254 -17.03 27.00 -33.32
C GLN A 254 -17.84 28.30 -33.30
N ALA A 255 -17.67 29.12 -32.25
CA ALA A 255 -18.37 30.40 -32.13
C ALA A 255 -17.95 31.41 -33.22
N GLY A 256 -16.68 31.38 -33.66
CA GLY A 256 -16.12 32.26 -34.68
C GLY A 256 -15.82 31.57 -36.02
N ALA A 257 -16.57 30.52 -36.36
CA ALA A 257 -16.20 29.63 -37.46
C ALA A 257 -16.11 30.33 -38.83
N VAL A 258 -17.03 31.26 -39.12
CA VAL A 258 -17.05 32.02 -40.39
C VAL A 258 -15.85 32.96 -40.48
N ASP A 259 -15.57 33.72 -39.42
CA ASP A 259 -14.45 34.67 -39.41
C ASP A 259 -13.10 33.95 -39.53
N GLU A 260 -12.94 32.85 -38.80
CA GLU A 260 -11.74 32.01 -38.88
C GLU A 260 -11.61 31.35 -40.26
N LEU A 261 -12.72 30.92 -40.88
CA LEU A 261 -12.73 30.39 -42.25
C LEU A 261 -12.32 31.46 -43.26
N LEU A 262 -12.92 32.65 -43.22
CA LEU A 262 -12.58 33.77 -44.11
C LEU A 262 -11.12 34.19 -43.93
N LYS A 263 -10.64 34.26 -42.67
CA LYS A 263 -9.23 34.55 -42.36
C LYS A 263 -8.30 33.52 -43.01
N ARG A 264 -8.61 32.23 -42.91
CA ARG A 264 -7.81 31.16 -43.54
C ARG A 264 -7.90 31.18 -45.06
N TYR A 265 -9.08 31.44 -45.61
CA TYR A 265 -9.31 31.56 -47.05
C TYR A 265 -8.46 32.69 -47.64
N LEU A 266 -8.53 33.89 -47.05
CA LEU A 266 -7.75 35.05 -47.48
C LEU A 266 -6.24 34.88 -47.28
N ALA A 267 -5.82 34.06 -46.32
CA ALA A 267 -4.40 33.74 -46.07
C ALA A 267 -3.85 32.65 -47.01
N THR A 268 -4.70 31.90 -47.71
CA THR A 268 -4.26 30.84 -48.63
C THR A 268 -3.83 31.51 -49.95
N PRO A 269 -2.57 31.37 -50.39
CA PRO A 269 -2.15 31.91 -51.67
C PRO A 269 -3.01 31.31 -52.78
N ALA A 270 -3.43 32.13 -53.75
CA ALA A 270 -4.18 31.64 -54.89
C ALA A 270 -3.42 30.46 -55.51
N VAL A 271 -4.10 29.33 -55.68
CA VAL A 271 -3.56 28.21 -56.45
C VAL A 271 -3.24 28.80 -57.81
N GLN A 272 -1.95 28.96 -58.12
CA GLN A 272 -1.54 29.27 -59.48
C GLN A 272 -1.97 28.06 -60.29
N ASN A 273 -3.07 28.20 -61.03
CA ASN A 273 -3.43 27.26 -62.08
C ASN A 273 -2.27 27.29 -63.07
N THR A 274 -1.28 26.43 -62.88
CA THR A 274 -0.29 26.12 -63.90
C THR A 274 -1.04 25.36 -64.98
N THR A 275 -1.72 26.12 -65.84
CA THR A 275 -2.12 25.69 -67.17
C THR A 275 -0.85 25.32 -67.91
N GLY A 276 -0.54 24.03 -68.01
CA GLY A 276 0.61 23.55 -68.76
C GLY A 276 1.14 22.25 -68.23
N ASP A 277 0.38 21.18 -68.44
CA ASP A 277 0.81 19.99 -69.19
C ASP A 277 -0.13 18.85 -68.82
N ASP A 278 -1.04 18.55 -69.75
CA ASP A 278 -1.74 17.28 -69.78
C ASP A 278 -0.70 16.14 -69.68
N PRO A 279 -0.68 15.33 -68.61
CA PRO A 279 0.04 14.07 -68.69
C PRO A 279 -0.70 13.21 -69.71
N GLN A 280 -0.09 13.03 -70.89
CA GLN A 280 -0.50 12.07 -71.88
C GLN A 280 -0.91 10.77 -71.21
N VAL A 281 -2.17 10.38 -71.42
CA VAL A 281 -2.74 9.09 -71.10
C VAL A 281 -1.97 8.04 -71.91
N GLY A 282 -0.89 7.53 -71.32
CA GLY A 282 -0.19 6.36 -71.83
C GLY A 282 -1.00 5.12 -71.48
N GLU A 283 -1.75 4.60 -72.45
CA GLU A 283 -2.30 3.25 -72.42
C GLU A 283 -1.15 2.25 -72.26
N GLY A 284 -1.02 1.68 -71.06
CA GLY A 284 -0.09 0.61 -70.70
C GLY A 284 -0.85 -0.59 -70.14
N PRO A 285 -0.38 -1.83 -70.38
CA PRO A 285 -1.23 -2.99 -70.57
C PRO A 285 -1.77 -3.59 -69.27
N ALA A 286 -2.87 -4.33 -69.43
CA ALA A 286 -3.46 -5.23 -68.45
C ALA A 286 -2.39 -6.08 -67.74
N GLY A 287 -2.16 -5.77 -66.47
CA GLY A 287 -1.36 -6.58 -65.55
C GLY A 287 -2.29 -7.27 -64.57
N ASP A 288 -2.45 -8.57 -64.75
CA ASP A 288 -3.21 -9.46 -63.89
C ASP A 288 -2.71 -9.45 -62.43
N GLY A 289 -3.67 -9.44 -61.51
CA GLY A 289 -3.67 -10.30 -60.32
C GLY A 289 -2.64 -10.06 -59.23
N GLN A 290 -3.10 -9.48 -58.11
CA GLN A 290 -2.91 -10.13 -56.80
C GLN A 290 -3.86 -9.55 -55.74
N ALA A 291 -4.80 -10.40 -55.33
CA ALA A 291 -5.68 -10.16 -54.19
C ALA A 291 -4.87 -10.26 -52.89
N ALA A 292 -4.61 -9.12 -52.25
CA ALA A 292 -4.13 -9.09 -50.88
C ALA A 292 -5.34 -9.24 -49.94
N ALA A 293 -5.35 -10.35 -49.21
CA ALA A 293 -6.35 -10.71 -48.23
C ALA A 293 -6.50 -9.63 -47.14
N ARG A 294 -7.75 -9.26 -46.85
CA ARG A 294 -8.13 -8.55 -45.63
C ARG A 294 -7.89 -9.48 -44.43
N PRO A 295 -7.11 -9.08 -43.41
CA PRO A 295 -7.16 -9.77 -42.13
C PRO A 295 -8.53 -9.52 -41.50
N ALA A 296 -9.17 -10.61 -41.09
CA ALA A 296 -10.47 -10.62 -40.45
C ALA A 296 -10.40 -9.93 -39.09
N ASP A 297 -11.44 -9.15 -38.79
CA ASP A 297 -11.83 -8.74 -37.45
C ASP A 297 -12.05 -9.98 -36.57
N ASP A 298 -11.14 -10.24 -35.64
CA ASP A 298 -11.42 -11.10 -34.49
C ASP A 298 -12.09 -10.26 -33.40
N ALA A 299 -13.39 -10.09 -33.58
CA ALA A 299 -14.32 -9.78 -32.50
C ALA A 299 -14.61 -11.06 -31.71
N ASN A 300 -13.87 -11.31 -30.63
CA ASN A 300 -14.37 -11.98 -29.41
C ASN A 300 -13.23 -12.31 -28.45
N ARG A 301 -13.28 -11.74 -27.23
CA ARG A 301 -13.07 -12.51 -25.99
C ARG A 301 -13.70 -11.77 -24.81
N LEU A 302 -14.65 -12.46 -24.21
CA LEU A 302 -15.15 -12.28 -22.85
C LEU A 302 -14.03 -12.24 -21.82
#